data_AF-A0A973PRK3-F1
#
_entry.id   AF-A0A973PRK3-F1
#
_cell.length_a   1.000
_cell.length_b   1.000
_cell.length_c   1.000
_cell.angle_alpha   90.00
_cell.angle_beta   90.00
_cell.angle_gamma   90.00
#
_symmetry.space_group_name_H-M   'P 1'
#
loop_
_entity.id
_entity.type
_entity.pdbx_description
1 polymer ?
#
loop_
_entity_poly.entity_id
_entity_poly.type
_entity_poly.pdbx_seq_one_letter_code
_entity_poly.pdbx_strand_id
1 'polypeptide(L)'
;ELAHAMMLINGFLGEVVGLESILNEFSYNIALYGTPDPRAPWGWQLYGHHCAVNCLVVEGRMALSPVFFGAEPDEIDAGPHAGLRDVFADRVELGLRLMAALPAEQRRRAVVYERMVDPAMPEGRVHPGDERHLAGAFQDNRVIPVEGVPVADLPAEAREIVLAVAASFDGPLPEGPRAARLREIAEHLDETWFCWIGGHEPGDVFYYRLQSPVLIAELDHHCGVFLDYDTPKPFHVHTVMRTPYGNDYGRAWVRQWRERP
;
A
#
# COMPACT_ATOMS: atom_id res chain seq x y z
N GLU A 1 7.33 -0.06 14.73
CA GLU A 1 7.88 -1.18 13.93
C GLU A 1 7.93 -0.86 12.43
N LEU A 2 6.91 -1.13 11.60
CA LEU A 2 7.05 -1.02 10.13
C LEU A 2 7.57 0.34 9.63
N ALA A 3 7.00 1.45 10.09
CA ALA A 3 7.46 2.79 9.70
C ALA A 3 8.92 3.06 10.11
N HIS A 4 9.36 2.52 11.26
CA HIS A 4 10.74 2.66 11.71
C HIS A 4 11.69 1.76 10.90
N ALA A 5 11.24 0.58 10.46
CA ALA A 5 12.01 -0.24 9.53
C ALA A 5 12.30 0.52 8.22
N MET A 6 11.33 1.27 7.67
CA MET A 6 11.56 2.11 6.48
C MET A 6 12.60 3.22 6.75
N MET A 7 12.57 3.80 7.95
CA MET A 7 13.56 4.79 8.40
C MET A 7 14.97 4.19 8.44
N LEU A 8 15.12 3.02 9.05
CA LEU A 8 16.41 2.31 9.11
C LEU A 8 16.93 1.94 7.72
N ILE A 9 16.07 1.38 6.87
CA ILE A 9 16.40 1.06 5.47
C ILE A 9 16.80 2.32 4.71
N ASN A 10 16.11 3.44 4.91
CA ASN A 10 16.47 4.71 4.28
C ASN A 10 17.86 5.19 4.68
N GLY A 11 18.22 5.06 5.96
CA GLY A 11 19.56 5.36 6.44
C GLY A 11 20.61 4.47 5.81
N PHE A 12 20.35 3.16 5.76
CA PHE A 12 21.24 2.20 5.11
C PHE A 12 21.42 2.49 3.62
N LEU A 13 20.34 2.77 2.88
CA LEU A 13 20.41 3.16 1.48
C LEU A 13 21.31 4.38 1.31
N GLY A 14 21.17 5.40 2.16
CA GLY A 14 22.03 6.59 2.13
C GLY A 14 23.51 6.29 2.29
N GLU A 15 23.88 5.35 3.16
CA GLU A 15 25.26 4.87 3.30
C GLU A 15 25.73 4.15 2.02
N VAL A 16 24.88 3.28 1.45
CA VAL A 16 25.18 2.51 0.24
C VAL A 16 25.45 3.42 -0.96
N VAL A 17 24.68 4.49 -1.12
CA VAL A 17 24.81 5.41 -2.27
C VAL A 17 25.64 6.67 -1.97
N GLY A 18 26.16 6.83 -0.75
CA GLY A 18 26.94 8.00 -0.33
C GLY A 18 26.15 9.32 -0.31
N LEU A 19 24.86 9.25 0.09
CA LEU A 19 23.92 10.38 0.15
C LEU A 19 23.32 10.57 1.55
N GLU A 20 24.07 10.33 2.62
CA GLU A 20 23.61 10.37 4.02
C GLU A 20 23.02 11.73 4.44
N SER A 21 23.44 12.81 3.76
CA SER A 21 22.86 14.15 3.99
C SER A 21 21.43 14.31 3.47
N ILE A 22 20.98 13.41 2.59
CA ILE A 22 19.65 13.39 1.95
C ILE A 22 18.83 12.21 2.47
N LEU A 23 19.47 11.04 2.59
CA LEU A 23 18.89 9.78 3.01
C LEU A 23 19.56 9.32 4.31
N ASN A 24 19.03 9.75 5.45
CA ASN A 24 19.40 9.19 6.76
C ASN A 24 18.16 8.67 7.50
N GLU A 25 18.38 7.99 8.62
CA GLU A 25 17.29 7.41 9.44
C GLU A 25 16.19 8.44 9.77
N PHE A 26 16.55 9.71 9.94
CA PHE A 26 15.62 10.77 10.37
C PHE A 26 15.33 11.81 9.29
N SER A 27 15.51 11.48 8.00
CA SER A 27 15.15 12.34 6.87
C SER A 27 13.64 12.34 6.59
N TYR A 28 12.87 12.67 7.62
CA TYR A 28 11.41 12.63 7.63
C TYR A 28 10.83 13.88 8.25
N ASN A 29 9.63 14.23 7.81
CA ASN A 29 8.89 15.39 8.28
C ASN A 29 7.63 14.93 8.99
N ILE A 30 7.24 15.69 10.01
CA ILE A 30 5.95 15.55 10.68
C ILE A 30 5.15 16.83 10.56
N ALA A 31 3.89 16.71 10.15
CA ALA A 31 2.93 17.81 10.13
C ALA A 31 1.80 17.49 11.09
N LEU A 32 1.44 18.46 11.94
CA LEU A 32 0.29 18.39 12.84
C LEU A 32 -0.82 19.32 12.31
N TYR A 33 -2.04 18.80 12.22
CA TYR A 33 -3.20 19.52 11.71
C TYR A 33 -4.26 19.64 12.80
N GLY A 34 -4.66 20.87 13.11
CA GLY A 34 -5.56 21.16 14.22
C GLY A 34 -4.87 21.07 15.58
N THR A 35 -5.66 20.98 16.64
CA THR A 35 -5.19 20.82 18.02
C THR A 35 -5.65 19.47 18.54
N PRO A 36 -4.76 18.62 19.11
CA PRO A 36 -5.16 17.36 19.70
C PRO A 36 -6.33 17.52 20.68
N ASP A 37 -7.42 16.83 20.37
CA ASP A 37 -8.68 16.94 21.09
C ASP A 37 -9.41 15.59 21.07
N PRO A 38 -10.10 15.19 22.16
CA PRO A 38 -10.85 13.94 22.19
C PRO A 38 -12.05 13.90 21.24
N ARG A 39 -12.52 15.05 20.75
CA ARG A 39 -13.76 15.22 19.99
C ARG A 39 -13.55 15.95 18.67
N ALA A 40 -12.97 17.14 18.72
CA ALA A 40 -12.72 17.95 17.53
C ALA A 40 -11.74 17.22 16.57
N PRO A 41 -11.90 17.40 15.25
CA PRO A 41 -11.02 16.76 14.29
C PRO A 41 -9.60 17.32 14.39
N TRP A 42 -8.62 16.44 14.54
CA TRP A 42 -7.21 16.74 14.44
C TRP A 42 -6.50 15.54 13.81
N GLY A 43 -5.27 15.76 13.34
CA GLY A 43 -4.54 14.70 12.67
C GLY A 43 -3.07 15.03 12.55
N TRP A 44 -2.33 14.06 12.04
CA TRP A 44 -0.92 14.24 11.77
C TRP A 44 -0.53 13.45 10.54
N GLN A 45 0.56 13.88 9.92
CA GLN A 45 1.19 13.21 8.81
C GLN A 45 2.67 13.03 9.11
N LEU A 46 3.16 11.81 8.97
CA LEU A 46 4.58 11.49 8.91
C LEU A 46 4.91 11.21 7.45
N TYR A 47 5.95 11.82 6.89
CA TYR A 47 6.29 11.63 5.48
C TYR A 47 7.77 11.83 5.19
N GLY A 48 8.28 11.09 4.22
CA GLY A 48 9.65 11.13 3.70
C GLY A 48 9.83 10.08 2.61
N HIS A 49 11.08 9.82 2.24
CA HIS A 49 11.39 8.75 1.30
C HIS A 49 10.84 7.42 1.85
N HIS A 50 10.07 6.67 1.05
CA HIS A 50 9.56 5.35 1.41
C HIS A 50 8.63 5.25 2.65
N CYS A 51 8.15 6.36 3.19
CA CYS A 51 7.16 6.36 4.27
C CYS A 51 6.24 7.57 4.15
N ALA A 52 4.93 7.34 4.06
CA ALA A 52 3.93 8.38 4.29
C ALA A 52 2.73 7.81 5.03
N VAL A 53 2.43 8.33 6.21
CA VAL A 53 1.34 7.86 7.07
C VAL A 53 0.48 9.05 7.43
N ASN A 54 -0.81 8.98 7.12
CA ASN A 54 -1.77 10.05 7.37
C ASN A 54 -2.81 9.61 8.38
N CYS A 55 -2.88 10.30 9.52
CA CYS A 55 -3.79 10.01 10.61
C CYS A 55 -4.81 11.13 10.80
N LEU A 56 -6.08 10.75 10.91
CA LEU A 56 -7.16 11.60 11.40
C LEU A 56 -7.74 10.98 12.67
N VAL A 57 -7.97 11.81 13.68
CA VAL A 57 -8.77 11.50 14.86
C VAL A 57 -9.96 12.46 14.92
N VAL A 58 -11.17 11.92 15.07
CA VAL A 58 -12.40 12.72 15.23
C VAL A 58 -13.44 11.94 16.02
N GLU A 59 -13.90 12.52 17.12
CA GLU A 59 -14.92 11.92 18.01
C GLU A 59 -14.54 10.51 18.48
N GLY A 60 -13.29 10.34 18.92
CA GLY A 60 -12.75 9.05 19.34
C GLY A 60 -12.52 8.02 18.22
N ARG A 61 -12.88 8.33 16.97
CA ARG A 61 -12.58 7.49 15.79
C ARG A 61 -11.21 7.85 15.24
N MET A 62 -10.49 6.85 14.72
CA MET A 62 -9.19 7.02 14.08
C MET A 62 -9.24 6.43 12.66
N ALA A 63 -8.71 7.16 11.69
CA ALA A 63 -8.49 6.69 10.33
C ALA A 63 -7.02 6.86 9.96
N LEU A 64 -6.40 5.80 9.41
CA LEU A 64 -5.07 5.84 8.81
C LEU A 64 -5.21 5.60 7.31
N SER A 65 -5.32 6.67 6.54
CA SER A 65 -5.44 6.62 5.08
C SER A 65 -5.31 8.04 4.49
N PRO A 66 -4.46 8.26 3.47
CA PRO A 66 -3.64 7.26 2.79
C PRO A 66 -2.40 6.81 3.59
N VAL A 67 -1.91 5.61 3.30
CA VAL A 67 -0.67 5.05 3.84
C VAL A 67 0.20 4.57 2.68
N PHE A 68 1.48 4.93 2.71
CA PHE A 68 2.51 4.47 1.79
C PHE A 68 3.72 3.97 2.57
N PHE A 69 4.19 2.79 2.20
CA PHE A 69 5.47 2.25 2.64
C PHE A 69 6.19 1.68 1.43
N GLY A 70 7.49 1.94 1.31
CA GLY A 70 8.33 1.31 0.30
C GLY A 70 9.71 0.95 0.85
N ALA A 71 10.50 0.22 0.09
CA ALA A 71 11.89 -0.07 0.45
C ALA A 71 12.72 -0.30 -0.82
N GLU A 72 13.97 0.17 -0.82
CA GLU A 72 14.99 -0.08 -1.84
C GLU A 72 16.36 -0.01 -1.14
N PRO A 73 17.08 -1.11 -0.95
CA PRO A 73 16.57 -2.50 -0.97
C PRO A 73 15.57 -2.76 0.18
N ASP A 74 14.94 -3.93 0.21
CA ASP A 74 14.02 -4.35 1.28
C ASP A 74 14.70 -5.10 2.44
N GLU A 75 16.04 -5.04 2.49
CA GLU A 75 16.87 -5.61 3.55
C GLU A 75 18.08 -4.74 3.91
N ILE A 76 18.66 -5.01 5.08
CA ILE A 76 19.92 -4.47 5.56
C ILE A 76 20.85 -5.65 5.83
N ASP A 77 21.93 -5.77 5.05
CA ASP A 77 22.86 -6.89 5.10
C ASP A 77 24.18 -6.55 5.83
N ALA A 78 24.38 -5.29 6.20
CA ALA A 78 25.60 -4.80 6.85
C ALA A 78 25.32 -3.77 7.96
N GLY A 79 26.33 -3.53 8.80
CA GLY A 79 26.27 -2.52 9.86
C GLY A 79 25.45 -2.93 11.09
N PRO A 80 25.10 -1.98 11.96
CA PRO A 80 24.46 -2.25 13.26
C PRO A 80 23.06 -2.87 13.17
N HIS A 81 22.39 -2.68 12.03
CA HIS A 81 21.02 -3.16 11.78
C HIS A 81 20.97 -4.35 10.81
N ALA A 82 22.13 -4.98 10.54
CA ALA A 82 22.21 -6.16 9.70
C ALA A 82 21.23 -7.26 10.16
N GLY A 83 20.51 -7.85 9.21
CA GLY A 83 19.50 -8.87 9.43
C GLY A 83 18.06 -8.34 9.48
N LEU A 84 17.84 -7.02 9.37
CA LEU A 84 16.52 -6.48 9.05
C LEU A 84 16.19 -6.81 7.60
N ARG A 85 15.08 -7.51 7.37
CA ARG A 85 14.63 -8.01 6.05
C ARG A 85 13.15 -8.36 6.11
N ASP A 86 12.58 -8.84 5.01
CA ASP A 86 11.23 -9.39 4.94
C ASP A 86 10.12 -8.39 5.34
N VAL A 87 10.38 -7.08 5.19
CA VAL A 87 9.49 -6.00 5.67
C VAL A 87 8.13 -5.94 4.94
N PHE A 88 8.04 -6.55 3.76
CA PHE A 88 6.81 -6.73 2.98
C PHE A 88 6.52 -8.20 2.62
N ALA A 89 7.22 -9.15 3.24
CA ALA A 89 7.07 -10.57 2.91
C ALA A 89 5.64 -11.05 3.12
N ASP A 90 4.94 -10.55 4.14
CA ASP A 90 3.53 -10.87 4.38
C ASP A 90 2.63 -10.54 3.18
N ARG A 91 2.78 -9.33 2.61
CA ARG A 91 2.01 -8.84 1.45
C ARG A 91 2.38 -9.57 0.17
N VAL A 92 3.65 -9.90 -0.01
CA VAL A 92 4.18 -10.66 -1.17
C VAL A 92 3.66 -12.09 -1.12
N GLU A 93 3.85 -12.79 0.00
CA GLU A 93 3.42 -14.18 0.18
C GLU A 93 1.90 -14.33 0.07
N LEU A 94 1.13 -13.43 0.70
CA LEU A 94 -0.33 -13.46 0.60
C LEU A 94 -0.82 -13.22 -0.83
N GLY A 95 -0.19 -12.30 -1.57
CA GLY A 95 -0.50 -12.07 -2.99
C GLY A 95 -0.25 -13.31 -3.86
N LEU A 96 0.92 -13.93 -3.72
CA LEU A 96 1.26 -15.18 -4.44
C LEU A 96 0.34 -16.34 -4.04
N ARG A 97 0.02 -16.48 -2.74
CA ARG A 97 -0.94 -17.47 -2.26
C ARG A 97 -2.33 -17.26 -2.84
N LEU A 98 -2.78 -16.00 -2.98
CA LEU A 98 -4.04 -15.69 -3.62
C LEU A 98 -4.03 -16.16 -5.08
N MET A 99 -2.99 -15.82 -5.84
CA MET A 99 -2.84 -16.27 -7.23
C MET A 99 -2.83 -17.80 -7.36
N ALA A 100 -2.17 -18.51 -6.45
CA ALA A 100 -2.14 -19.97 -6.42
C ALA A 100 -3.51 -20.59 -6.09
N ALA A 101 -4.33 -19.94 -5.25
CA ALA A 101 -5.66 -20.39 -4.88
C ALA A 101 -6.72 -20.18 -5.98
N LEU A 102 -6.41 -19.36 -7.00
CA LEU A 102 -7.33 -19.09 -8.11
C LEU A 102 -7.41 -20.27 -9.10
N PRO A 103 -8.62 -20.73 -9.48
CA PRO A 103 -8.82 -21.57 -10.65
C PRO A 103 -8.21 -20.93 -11.89
N ALA A 104 -7.72 -21.73 -12.83
CA ALA A 104 -6.96 -21.25 -13.99
C ALA A 104 -7.69 -20.15 -14.80
N GLU A 105 -9.02 -20.25 -14.94
CA GLU A 105 -9.82 -19.21 -15.62
C GLU A 105 -9.86 -17.89 -14.84
N GLN A 106 -10.05 -17.95 -13.53
CA GLN A 106 -10.06 -16.75 -12.69
C GLN A 106 -8.67 -16.13 -12.59
N ARG A 107 -7.61 -16.94 -12.50
CA ARG A 107 -6.24 -16.46 -12.54
C ARG A 107 -5.94 -15.71 -13.84
N ARG A 108 -6.31 -16.26 -15.00
CA ARG A 108 -6.19 -15.57 -16.29
C ARG A 108 -6.93 -14.24 -16.33
N ARG A 109 -8.14 -14.18 -15.78
CA ARG A 109 -8.91 -12.93 -15.70
C ARG A 109 -8.32 -11.93 -14.74
N ALA A 110 -7.67 -12.37 -13.66
CA ALA A 110 -7.01 -11.50 -12.69
C ALA A 110 -5.77 -10.82 -13.30
N VAL A 111 -5.00 -11.55 -14.14
CA VAL A 111 -3.85 -11.00 -14.87
C VAL A 111 -4.34 -10.06 -15.97
N VAL A 112 -4.17 -8.76 -15.75
CA VAL A 112 -4.60 -7.73 -16.71
C VAL A 112 -3.49 -7.35 -17.68
N TYR A 113 -2.23 -7.58 -17.31
CA TYR A 113 -1.06 -7.47 -18.17
C TYR A 113 -0.03 -8.55 -17.78
N GLU A 114 0.53 -9.24 -18.77
CA GLU A 114 1.46 -10.37 -18.53
C GLU A 114 2.85 -9.89 -18.10
N ARG A 115 3.21 -8.65 -18.45
CA ARG A 115 4.53 -8.06 -18.17
C ARG A 115 4.42 -6.83 -17.28
N MET A 116 5.42 -6.61 -16.41
CA MET A 116 5.51 -5.38 -15.59
C MET A 116 5.55 -4.09 -16.42
N VAL A 117 6.07 -4.17 -17.65
CA VAL A 117 5.91 -3.12 -18.66
C VAL A 117 5.44 -3.82 -19.93
N ASP A 118 4.12 -3.90 -20.10
CA ASP A 118 3.48 -4.63 -21.20
C ASP A 118 3.18 -3.68 -22.37
N PRO A 119 3.53 -4.04 -23.62
CA PRO A 119 3.22 -3.23 -24.80
C PRO A 119 1.72 -2.93 -24.99
N ALA A 120 0.83 -3.74 -24.40
CA ALA A 120 -0.61 -3.51 -24.45
C ALA A 120 -1.09 -2.44 -23.45
N MET A 121 -0.24 -2.01 -22.51
CA MET A 121 -0.60 -0.96 -21.56
C MET A 121 -0.87 0.36 -22.29
N PRO A 122 -1.96 1.07 -21.95
CA PRO A 122 -2.22 2.39 -22.50
C PRO A 122 -1.21 3.41 -21.98
N GLU A 123 -1.07 4.51 -22.72
CA GLU A 123 -0.28 5.66 -22.28
C GLU A 123 -0.72 6.13 -20.88
N GLY A 124 0.25 6.39 -20.00
CA GLY A 124 0.01 6.80 -18.63
C GLY A 124 -0.34 5.66 -17.65
N ARG A 125 -0.35 4.39 -18.08
CA ARG A 125 -0.45 3.25 -17.16
C ARG A 125 0.80 3.08 -16.29
N VAL A 126 1.96 3.47 -16.81
CA VAL A 126 3.23 3.49 -16.06
C VAL A 126 3.60 4.95 -15.79
N HIS A 127 3.54 5.36 -14.54
CA HIS A 127 3.92 6.68 -14.08
C HIS A 127 5.44 6.75 -13.82
N PRO A 128 6.14 7.86 -14.15
CA PRO A 128 7.60 7.94 -13.94
C PRO A 128 8.06 7.83 -12.49
N GLY A 129 7.20 8.12 -11.51
CA GLY A 129 7.54 8.04 -10.07
C GLY A 129 6.74 7.03 -9.27
N ASP A 130 5.54 6.66 -9.72
CA ASP A 130 4.64 5.71 -9.04
C ASP A 130 4.53 4.39 -9.80
N GLU A 131 5.21 4.26 -10.94
CA GLU A 131 5.16 3.10 -11.84
C GLU A 131 3.73 2.60 -12.09
N ARG A 132 3.35 1.40 -11.66
CA ARG A 132 2.03 0.85 -11.95
C ARG A 132 0.98 1.22 -10.89
N HIS A 133 1.37 1.88 -9.80
CA HIS A 133 0.41 2.39 -8.82
C HIS A 133 -0.55 3.40 -9.46
N LEU A 134 -1.85 3.10 -9.38
CA LEU A 134 -2.89 4.04 -9.79
C LEU A 134 -3.33 4.96 -8.65
N ALA A 135 -3.11 4.53 -7.42
CA ALA A 135 -3.42 5.26 -6.20
C ALA A 135 -2.18 5.93 -5.57
N GLY A 136 -1.08 6.08 -6.32
CA GLY A 136 0.18 6.67 -5.86
C GLY A 136 0.09 8.16 -5.46
N ALA A 137 1.24 8.82 -5.42
CA ALA A 137 1.33 10.22 -5.00
C ALA A 137 0.43 11.15 -5.84
N PHE A 138 -0.15 12.18 -5.18
CA PHE A 138 -1.03 13.18 -5.80
C PHE A 138 -2.33 12.65 -6.46
N GLN A 139 -2.69 11.38 -6.26
CA GLN A 139 -3.92 10.76 -6.79
C GLN A 139 -5.09 10.78 -5.81
N ASP A 140 -5.27 11.90 -5.10
CA ASP A 140 -6.26 12.01 -4.02
C ASP A 140 -7.69 11.77 -4.50
N ASN A 141 -8.34 10.77 -3.90
CA ASN A 141 -9.71 10.35 -4.25
C ASN A 141 -9.91 10.07 -5.75
N ARG A 142 -8.85 9.66 -6.46
CA ARG A 142 -8.94 9.27 -7.86
C ARG A 142 -10.01 8.18 -8.03
N VAL A 143 -10.89 8.36 -9.02
CA VAL A 143 -11.80 7.29 -9.43
C VAL A 143 -11.04 6.36 -10.36
N ILE A 144 -10.78 5.15 -9.88
CA ILE A 144 -10.03 4.12 -10.60
C ILE A 144 -11.03 3.09 -11.13
N PRO A 145 -11.09 2.79 -12.44
CA PRO A 145 -11.88 1.69 -12.94
C PRO A 145 -11.45 0.36 -12.28
N VAL A 146 -12.43 -0.47 -11.93
CA VAL A 146 -12.14 -1.82 -11.45
C VAL A 146 -11.56 -2.67 -12.59
N GLU A 147 -10.60 -3.52 -12.26
CA GLU A 147 -9.92 -4.39 -13.21
C GLU A 147 -9.88 -5.82 -12.63
N GLY A 148 -9.73 -6.82 -13.49
CA GLY A 148 -9.52 -8.21 -13.07
C GLY A 148 -10.80 -8.99 -12.75
N VAL A 149 -10.84 -9.60 -11.57
CA VAL A 149 -11.93 -10.50 -11.13
C VAL A 149 -12.67 -9.95 -9.91
N PRO A 150 -14.01 -10.08 -9.87
CA PRO A 150 -14.77 -9.79 -8.65
C PRO A 150 -14.51 -10.87 -7.61
N VAL A 151 -14.28 -10.45 -6.37
CA VAL A 151 -13.99 -11.34 -5.24
C VAL A 151 -15.19 -12.22 -4.88
N ALA A 152 -16.41 -11.75 -5.15
CA ALA A 152 -17.65 -12.52 -4.98
C ALA A 152 -17.65 -13.85 -5.74
N ASP A 153 -16.98 -13.92 -6.90
CA ASP A 153 -16.93 -15.12 -7.74
C ASP A 153 -15.82 -16.11 -7.30
N LEU A 154 -14.93 -15.71 -6.38
CA LEU A 154 -13.77 -16.49 -6.01
C LEU A 154 -14.13 -17.65 -5.06
N PRO A 155 -13.35 -18.75 -5.06
CA PRO A 155 -13.48 -19.80 -4.05
C PRO A 155 -13.38 -19.25 -2.64
N ALA A 156 -14.05 -19.91 -1.68
CA ALA A 156 -14.04 -19.49 -0.28
C ALA A 156 -12.61 -19.30 0.26
N GLU A 157 -11.68 -20.20 -0.07
CA GLU A 157 -10.27 -20.07 0.33
C GLU A 157 -9.62 -18.78 -0.20
N ALA A 158 -9.83 -18.43 -1.47
CA ALA A 158 -9.29 -17.20 -2.05
C ALA A 158 -9.92 -15.95 -1.41
N ARG A 159 -11.21 -15.99 -1.06
CA ARG A 159 -11.90 -14.90 -0.36
C ARG A 159 -11.31 -14.64 1.04
N GLU A 160 -10.97 -15.69 1.77
CA GLU A 160 -10.26 -15.57 3.07
C GLU A 160 -8.86 -14.98 2.89
N ILE A 161 -8.14 -15.38 1.83
CA ILE A 161 -6.82 -14.80 1.53
C ILE A 161 -6.95 -13.31 1.17
N VAL A 162 -7.99 -12.89 0.43
CA VAL A 162 -8.26 -11.47 0.15
C VAL A 162 -8.41 -10.66 1.44
N LEU A 163 -9.17 -11.16 2.42
CA LEU A 163 -9.30 -10.52 3.73
C LEU A 163 -7.96 -10.45 4.47
N ALA A 164 -7.14 -11.50 4.38
CA ALA A 164 -5.81 -11.51 4.96
C ALA A 164 -4.86 -10.49 4.29
N VAL A 165 -4.89 -10.37 2.95
CA VAL A 165 -4.16 -9.33 2.21
C VAL A 165 -4.62 -7.96 2.71
N ALA A 166 -5.92 -7.67 2.73
CA ALA A 166 -6.43 -6.38 3.21
C ALA A 166 -5.95 -6.09 4.65
N ALA A 167 -5.98 -7.09 5.54
CA ALA A 167 -5.56 -6.94 6.92
C ALA A 167 -4.05 -6.64 7.12
N SER A 168 -3.21 -6.98 6.15
CA SER A 168 -1.77 -6.66 6.16
C SER A 168 -1.48 -5.19 5.86
N PHE A 169 -2.39 -4.47 5.19
CA PHE A 169 -2.28 -3.03 4.93
C PHE A 169 -2.73 -2.20 6.13
N ASP A 170 -3.68 -2.70 6.92
CA ASP A 170 -4.18 -2.03 8.13
C ASP A 170 -3.34 -2.32 9.39
N GLY A 171 -2.18 -2.97 9.25
CA GLY A 171 -1.26 -3.28 10.35
C GLY A 171 -0.89 -2.09 11.27
N PRO A 172 -0.70 -0.86 10.76
CA PRO A 172 -0.40 0.31 11.60
C PRO A 172 -1.54 0.78 12.52
N LEU A 173 -2.79 0.35 12.28
CA LEU A 173 -3.92 0.77 13.12
C LEU A 173 -3.88 0.07 14.49
N PRO A 174 -4.20 0.76 15.59
CA PRO A 174 -4.44 0.13 16.89
C PRO A 174 -5.63 -0.85 16.84
N GLU A 175 -5.70 -1.78 17.79
CA GLU A 175 -6.69 -2.87 17.82
C GLU A 175 -8.13 -2.43 17.55
N GLY A 176 -8.63 -1.40 18.26
CA GLY A 176 -10.01 -0.92 18.10
C GLY A 176 -10.33 -0.40 16.69
N PRO A 177 -9.62 0.65 16.21
CA PRO A 177 -9.76 1.14 14.83
C PRO A 177 -9.52 0.06 13.78
N ARG A 178 -8.51 -0.80 13.96
CA ARG A 178 -8.22 -1.92 13.04
C ARG A 178 -9.39 -2.88 12.95
N ALA A 179 -9.94 -3.32 14.08
CA ALA A 179 -11.09 -4.22 14.10
C ALA A 179 -12.32 -3.60 13.43
N ALA A 180 -12.55 -2.29 13.59
CA ALA A 180 -13.63 -1.59 12.89
C ALA A 180 -13.40 -1.56 11.37
N ARG A 181 -12.15 -1.27 10.95
CA ARG A 181 -11.75 -1.23 9.55
C ARG A 181 -11.89 -2.59 8.86
N LEU A 182 -11.44 -3.67 9.51
CA LEU A 182 -11.56 -5.03 8.97
C LEU A 182 -13.02 -5.49 8.85
N ARG A 183 -13.90 -5.10 9.78
CA ARG A 183 -15.34 -5.37 9.65
C ARG A 183 -15.94 -4.64 8.45
N GLU A 184 -15.62 -3.36 8.27
CA GLU A 184 -16.08 -2.57 7.12
C GLU A 184 -15.59 -3.21 5.80
N ILE A 185 -14.32 -3.63 5.72
CA ILE A 185 -13.81 -4.33 4.53
C ILE A 185 -14.56 -5.64 4.28
N ALA A 186 -14.83 -6.44 5.32
CA ALA A 186 -15.54 -7.70 5.19
C ALA A 186 -17.00 -7.52 4.74
N GLU A 187 -17.68 -6.48 5.21
CA GLU A 187 -19.05 -6.13 4.77
C GLU A 187 -19.12 -5.80 3.27
N HIS A 188 -18.02 -5.30 2.69
CA HIS A 188 -17.89 -4.95 1.28
C HIS A 188 -17.08 -5.97 0.45
N LEU A 189 -16.85 -7.18 0.97
CA LEU A 189 -16.02 -8.19 0.30
C LEU A 189 -16.58 -8.57 -1.07
N ASP A 190 -17.91 -8.66 -1.20
CA ASP A 190 -18.58 -9.03 -2.47
C ASP A 190 -18.52 -7.91 -3.52
N GLU A 191 -18.20 -6.68 -3.11
CA GLU A 191 -17.97 -5.53 -3.99
C GLU A 191 -16.47 -5.29 -4.26
N THR A 192 -15.61 -6.21 -3.81
CA THR A 192 -14.16 -6.11 -3.97
C THR A 192 -13.71 -6.73 -5.30
N TRP A 193 -12.72 -6.13 -5.94
CA TRP A 193 -12.08 -6.59 -7.15
C TRP A 193 -10.59 -6.83 -6.91
N PHE A 194 -10.05 -7.83 -7.62
CA PHE A 194 -8.65 -8.19 -7.58
C PHE A 194 -8.06 -8.22 -9.00
N CYS A 195 -6.94 -7.54 -9.20
CA CYS A 195 -6.17 -7.63 -10.44
C CYS A 195 -4.66 -7.79 -10.17
N TRP A 196 -3.96 -8.30 -11.19
CA TRP A 196 -2.55 -8.66 -11.16
C TRP A 196 -1.84 -8.22 -12.44
N ILE A 197 -0.55 -7.90 -12.33
CA ILE A 197 0.37 -7.67 -13.44
C ILE A 197 1.67 -8.42 -13.18
N GLY A 198 2.23 -9.04 -14.21
CA GLY A 198 3.54 -9.68 -14.13
C GLY A 198 3.50 -11.14 -13.69
N GLY A 199 4.65 -11.65 -13.25
CA GLY A 199 4.80 -13.05 -12.87
C GLY A 199 4.07 -13.38 -11.57
N HIS A 200 3.88 -14.65 -11.26
CA HIS A 200 3.15 -15.09 -10.06
C HIS A 200 3.74 -16.38 -9.45
N GLU A 201 4.98 -16.71 -9.79
CA GLU A 201 5.76 -17.75 -9.17
C GLU A 201 6.70 -17.15 -8.10
N PRO A 202 7.19 -17.94 -7.14
CA PRO A 202 8.16 -17.46 -6.15
C PRO A 202 9.40 -16.83 -6.81
N GLY A 203 9.71 -15.58 -6.42
CA GLY A 203 10.82 -14.80 -6.95
C GLY A 203 10.48 -13.94 -8.17
N ASP A 204 9.26 -14.05 -8.71
CA ASP A 204 8.77 -13.14 -9.75
C ASP A 204 8.54 -11.72 -9.21
N VAL A 205 8.56 -10.77 -10.13
CA VAL A 205 8.13 -9.39 -9.90
C VAL A 205 6.70 -9.19 -10.41
N PHE A 206 5.94 -8.44 -9.65
CA PHE A 206 4.51 -8.26 -9.89
C PHE A 206 3.97 -6.97 -9.29
N TYR A 207 2.80 -6.60 -9.79
CA TYR A 207 1.88 -5.65 -9.17
C TYR A 207 0.55 -6.35 -8.87
N TYR A 208 -0.10 -5.98 -7.78
CA TYR A 208 -1.50 -6.31 -7.56
C TYR A 208 -2.30 -5.15 -6.99
N ARG A 209 -3.62 -5.19 -7.20
CA ARG A 209 -4.57 -4.28 -6.55
C ARG A 209 -5.78 -5.03 -6.01
N LEU A 210 -6.10 -4.76 -4.75
CA LEU A 210 -7.43 -4.96 -4.19
C LEU A 210 -8.17 -3.62 -4.17
N GLN A 211 -9.39 -3.62 -4.66
CA GLN A 211 -10.20 -2.41 -4.75
C GLN A 211 -11.66 -2.69 -4.41
N SER A 212 -12.20 -1.96 -3.44
CA SER A 212 -13.59 -2.04 -2.99
C SER A 212 -14.17 -0.63 -2.77
N PRO A 213 -15.44 -0.49 -2.37
CA PRO A 213 -16.02 0.77 -1.91
C PRO A 213 -15.28 1.45 -0.75
N VAL A 214 -14.49 0.69 0.02
CA VAL A 214 -13.89 1.16 1.28
C VAL A 214 -12.37 1.04 1.31
N LEU A 215 -11.75 0.27 0.41
CA LEU A 215 -10.30 0.05 0.38
C LEU A 215 -9.76 0.08 -1.05
N ILE A 216 -8.63 0.76 -1.23
CA ILE A 216 -7.69 0.45 -2.33
C ILE A 216 -6.39 0.03 -1.66
N ALA A 217 -5.87 -1.14 -2.00
CA ALA A 217 -4.58 -1.64 -1.56
C ALA A 217 -3.79 -2.10 -2.78
N GLU A 218 -2.61 -1.53 -2.98
CA GLU A 218 -1.71 -1.82 -4.09
C GLU A 218 -0.34 -2.24 -3.56
N LEU A 219 0.27 -3.22 -4.21
CA LEU A 219 1.69 -3.54 -4.07
C LEU A 219 2.31 -3.55 -5.47
N ASP A 220 3.50 -2.97 -5.60
CA ASP A 220 4.25 -2.92 -6.84
C ASP A 220 5.75 -3.20 -6.58
N HIS A 221 6.38 -3.97 -7.47
CA HIS A 221 7.83 -4.09 -7.53
C HIS A 221 8.40 -3.07 -8.52
N HIS A 222 9.26 -2.17 -8.06
CA HIS A 222 9.75 -1.02 -8.81
C HIS A 222 11.13 -1.24 -9.45
N CYS A 223 11.42 -0.44 -10.46
CA CYS A 223 12.75 -0.23 -11.01
C CYS A 223 13.55 0.77 -10.17
N GLY A 224 14.88 0.79 -10.36
CA GLY A 224 15.77 1.49 -9.44
C GLY A 224 15.63 2.99 -9.52
N VAL A 225 15.58 3.63 -8.34
CA VAL A 225 15.57 5.09 -8.21
C VAL A 225 16.92 5.57 -7.69
N PHE A 226 17.40 4.97 -6.61
CA PHE A 226 18.72 5.30 -6.04
C PHE A 226 19.79 4.27 -6.39
N LEU A 227 19.41 3.01 -6.64
CA LEU A 227 20.31 1.96 -7.07
C LEU A 227 20.29 1.80 -8.59
N ASP A 228 21.41 1.35 -9.17
CA ASP A 228 21.61 1.30 -10.63
C ASP A 228 21.01 0.03 -11.26
N TYR A 229 19.69 0.05 -11.51
CA TYR A 229 19.00 -0.94 -12.34
C TYR A 229 17.71 -0.35 -12.94
N ASP A 230 17.36 -0.79 -14.15
CA ASP A 230 16.29 -0.22 -14.97
C ASP A 230 15.07 -1.14 -15.14
N THR A 231 15.05 -2.26 -14.42
CA THR A 231 13.98 -3.27 -14.48
C THR A 231 13.46 -3.58 -13.08
N PRO A 232 12.15 -3.84 -12.91
CA PRO A 232 11.58 -4.21 -11.61
C PRO A 232 12.36 -5.29 -10.87
N LYS A 233 12.55 -5.11 -9.56
CA LYS A 233 13.25 -6.08 -8.69
C LYS A 233 12.40 -6.49 -7.49
N PRO A 234 12.55 -7.75 -7.02
CA PRO A 234 11.81 -8.23 -5.84
C PRO A 234 12.15 -7.45 -4.57
N PHE A 235 13.35 -6.86 -4.50
CA PHE A 235 13.82 -6.09 -3.34
C PHE A 235 13.47 -4.59 -3.38
N HIS A 236 12.71 -4.14 -4.38
CA HIS A 236 12.21 -2.78 -4.44
C HIS A 236 10.70 -2.79 -4.46
N VAL A 237 10.10 -2.68 -3.29
CA VAL A 237 8.66 -2.85 -3.11
C VAL A 237 8.05 -1.53 -2.68
N HIS A 238 6.99 -1.11 -3.35
CA HIS A 238 6.12 -0.01 -2.93
C HIS A 238 4.74 -0.56 -2.59
N THR A 239 4.14 -0.02 -1.53
CA THR A 239 2.79 -0.38 -1.09
C THR A 239 1.99 0.87 -0.82
N VAL A 240 0.73 0.89 -1.27
CA VAL A 240 -0.18 2.01 -1.08
C VAL A 240 -1.51 1.50 -0.56
N MET A 241 -2.05 2.15 0.46
CA MET A 241 -3.41 1.97 0.93
C MET A 241 -4.17 3.30 0.95
N ARG A 242 -5.37 3.30 0.37
CA ARG A 242 -6.29 4.44 0.33
C ARG A 242 -7.71 4.07 0.73
N THR A 243 -8.49 5.09 1.07
CA THR A 243 -9.93 4.98 1.32
C THR A 243 -10.64 5.72 0.20
N PRO A 244 -11.25 5.00 -0.76
CA PRO A 244 -11.76 5.58 -1.99
C PRO A 244 -13.01 6.45 -1.77
N TYR A 245 -13.55 6.97 -2.88
CA TYR A 245 -14.83 7.68 -2.94
C TYR A 245 -14.95 8.93 -2.05
N GLY A 246 -13.85 9.69 -1.91
CA GLY A 246 -13.89 11.01 -1.27
C GLY A 246 -13.52 11.00 0.21
N ASN A 247 -13.12 9.85 0.77
CA ASN A 247 -12.77 9.72 2.18
C ASN A 247 -11.26 9.56 2.46
N ASP A 248 -10.38 9.80 1.49
CA ASP A 248 -8.95 10.00 1.79
C ASP A 248 -8.80 11.10 2.85
N TYR A 249 -7.84 10.92 3.76
CA TYR A 249 -7.61 11.81 4.91
C TYR A 249 -8.83 11.94 5.85
N GLY A 250 -9.76 10.98 5.80
CA GLY A 250 -10.99 10.98 6.60
C GLY A 250 -11.91 12.18 6.33
N ARG A 251 -11.85 12.74 5.11
CA ARG A 251 -12.62 13.93 4.71
C ARG A 251 -14.12 13.78 4.93
N ALA A 252 -14.70 12.59 4.74
CA ALA A 252 -16.12 12.38 4.97
C ALA A 252 -16.49 12.54 6.45
N TRP A 253 -15.65 12.05 7.36
CA TRP A 253 -15.87 12.21 8.80
C TRP A 253 -15.72 13.67 9.26
N VAL A 254 -14.77 14.41 8.69
CA VAL A 254 -14.61 15.85 8.98
C VAL A 254 -15.83 16.64 8.49
N ARG A 255 -16.34 16.34 7.28
CA ARG A 255 -17.59 16.96 6.77
C ARG A 255 -18.77 16.66 7.69
N GLN A 256 -18.97 15.38 8.03
CA GLN A 256 -20.02 14.94 8.95
C GLN A 256 -19.92 15.65 10.32
N TRP A 257 -18.71 15.90 10.82
CA TRP A 257 -18.52 16.62 12.09
C TRP A 257 -18.90 18.09 11.99
N ARG A 258 -18.58 18.76 10.88
CA ARG A 258 -18.90 20.19 10.65
C ARG A 258 -20.38 20.46 10.43
N GLU A 259 -21.12 19.48 9.92
CA GLU A 259 -22.56 19.58 9.63
C GLU A 259 -23.43 19.29 10.87
N ARG A 260 -22.81 19.05 12.03
CA ARG A 260 -23.55 18.81 13.28
C ARG A 260 -24.24 20.10 13.75
N PRO A 261 -25.49 20.00 14.23
CA PRO A 261 -26.21 21.13 14.81
C PRO A 261 -25.59 21.60 16.13
#